data_AF-A0A2G5FJU8-F1
#
_entry.id   AF-A0A2G5FJU8-F1
#
_cell.length_a   1.000
_cell.length_b   1.000
_cell.length_c   1.000
_cell.angle_alpha   90.00
_cell.angle_beta   90.00
_cell.angle_gamma   90.00
#
_symmetry.space_group_name_H-M   'P 1'
#
loop_
_entity.id
_entity.type
_entity.pdbx_description
1 polymer ?
#
loop_
_entity_poly.entity_id
_entity_poly.type
_entity_poly.pdbx_seq_one_letter_code
_entity_poly.pdbx_strand_id
1 'polypeptide(L)'
;MRWEVLVKAVWLVVFTMIALIGGCALVEYQGSVWVYLLFTALSTALLFFGFGRGAIFFDAFIGALLWIGFWLKFSVRIAFMNGAFMVPVGAFEGTPQSLDQALLVASCAFAALLLVRFARAQLFCYPQDLAQVAFSGLFALYLRFRWLALASFILLVLFVGVSNAWFGIYQRGMVARTQLPFGLNGVYTWLLTFGLAAFAAVLLRFEFERNRDQLWLVATLALAESFVSNVSLMSRGMILNAGALIYGGAALFQRVEAKLRAGLLLYVGVLFCALFVGSVFLVNSARLNVFYGYSNEAQGEQKQAALNQYTAALFIDRWVGIEGVMSVIDKPELGSELFEQALAERFDPTVTSFYDKNFINSYHSNTGEDGRHFISLPGYIAFLFYPGSYLFLFAAVAVFSIFAAALEYLTYRFAGRNMVLCALIAQVVAYRFTSFGYVPMQSYKLFGTIALTILMLYVADKLCGLLFRRTVA
;
A
#
# COMPACT_ATOMS: atom_id res chain seq x y z
N MET A 1 -18.30 -23.70 4.68
CA MET A 1 -18.33 -22.60 5.68
C MET A 1 -18.96 -21.37 5.04
N ARG A 2 -19.79 -20.61 5.78
CA ARG A 2 -20.32 -19.30 5.32
C ARG A 2 -19.25 -18.22 5.54
N TRP A 3 -19.18 -17.24 4.64
CA TRP A 3 -18.29 -16.07 4.78
C TRP A 3 -18.38 -15.41 6.17
N GLU A 4 -19.59 -15.28 6.70
CA GLU A 4 -19.85 -14.67 8.01
C GLU A 4 -19.13 -15.37 9.18
N VAL A 5 -19.00 -16.70 9.15
CA VAL A 5 -18.36 -17.45 10.24
C VAL A 5 -16.86 -17.18 10.25
N LEU A 6 -16.23 -17.21 9.08
CA LEU A 6 -14.81 -16.91 8.93
C LEU A 6 -14.49 -15.48 9.38
N VAL A 7 -15.30 -14.52 8.92
CA VAL A 7 -15.13 -13.10 9.27
C VAL A 7 -15.27 -12.89 10.78
N LYS A 8 -16.28 -13.49 11.43
CA LYS A 8 -16.45 -13.41 12.88
C LYS A 8 -15.25 -14.00 13.65
N ALA A 9 -14.73 -15.14 13.19
CA ALA A 9 -13.56 -15.77 13.82
C ALA A 9 -12.31 -14.89 13.70
N VAL A 10 -12.06 -14.30 12.53
CA VAL A 10 -10.94 -13.36 12.33
C VAL A 10 -11.07 -12.14 13.25
N TRP A 11 -12.25 -11.54 13.32
CA TRP A 11 -12.47 -10.39 14.22
C TRP A 11 -12.32 -10.75 15.69
N LEU A 12 -12.75 -11.93 16.12
CA LEU A 12 -12.54 -12.39 17.49
C LEU A 12 -11.04 -12.46 17.83
N VAL A 13 -10.21 -12.99 16.94
CA VAL A 13 -8.76 -13.03 17.11
C VAL A 13 -8.18 -11.63 17.18
N VAL A 14 -8.60 -10.73 16.29
CA VAL A 14 -8.14 -9.33 16.27
C VAL A 14 -8.52 -8.60 17.56
N PHE A 15 -9.76 -8.71 18.04
CA PHE A 15 -10.17 -8.07 19.29
C PHE A 15 -9.46 -8.66 20.51
N THR A 16 -9.22 -9.97 20.53
CA THR A 16 -8.44 -10.61 21.59
C THR A 16 -7.00 -10.08 21.61
N MET A 17 -6.38 -9.96 20.43
CA MET A 17 -5.05 -9.37 20.28
C MET A 17 -5.01 -7.91 20.76
N ILE A 18 -6.03 -7.11 20.40
CA ILE A 18 -6.14 -5.72 20.83
C ILE A 18 -6.23 -5.62 22.35
N ALA A 19 -7.07 -6.45 22.97
CA ALA A 19 -7.25 -6.46 24.42
C ALA A 19 -5.95 -6.87 25.15
N LEU A 20 -5.27 -7.92 24.68
CA LEU A 20 -4.03 -8.41 25.32
C LEU A 20 -2.88 -7.42 25.18
N ILE A 21 -2.57 -6.99 23.94
CA ILE A 21 -1.46 -6.06 23.69
C ILE A 21 -1.76 -4.69 24.31
N GLY A 22 -3.00 -4.22 24.17
CA GLY A 22 -3.44 -2.95 24.74
C GLY A 22 -3.39 -2.93 26.27
N GLY A 23 -3.75 -4.04 26.92
CA GLY A 23 -3.62 -4.19 28.38
C GLY A 23 -2.17 -4.12 28.84
N CYS A 24 -1.26 -4.85 28.17
CA CYS A 24 0.17 -4.79 28.49
C CYS A 24 0.76 -3.39 28.24
N ALA A 25 0.42 -2.76 27.11
CA ALA A 25 0.90 -1.43 26.79
C ALA A 25 0.39 -0.37 27.77
N LEU A 26 -0.86 -0.49 28.24
CA LEU A 26 -1.45 0.44 29.20
C LEU A 26 -0.73 0.42 30.55
N VAL A 27 -0.20 -0.74 30.97
CA VAL A 27 0.57 -0.87 32.23
C VAL A 27 1.91 -0.13 32.13
N GLU A 28 2.56 -0.21 30.98
CA GLU A 28 3.87 0.40 30.73
C GLU A 28 3.79 1.87 30.25
N TYR A 29 2.61 2.33 29.87
CA TYR A 29 2.42 3.66 29.32
C TYR A 29 2.57 4.74 30.41
N GLN A 30 3.55 5.62 30.23
CA GLN A 30 3.90 6.65 31.22
C GLN A 30 3.08 7.95 31.07
N GLY A 31 2.35 8.12 29.96
CA GLY A 31 1.49 9.27 29.70
C GLY A 31 0.10 9.15 30.34
N SER A 32 -0.84 9.95 29.86
CA SER A 32 -2.23 9.91 30.31
C SER A 32 -2.95 8.66 29.79
N VAL A 33 -3.45 7.84 30.72
CA VAL A 33 -4.29 6.67 30.43
C VAL A 33 -5.42 7.00 29.46
N TRP A 34 -6.08 8.14 29.63
CA TRP A 34 -7.19 8.57 28.77
C TRP A 34 -6.76 8.85 27.34
N VAL A 35 -5.56 9.38 27.14
CA VAL A 35 -5.01 9.65 25.81
C VAL A 35 -4.71 8.34 25.09
N TYR A 36 -4.09 7.36 25.78
CA TYR A 36 -3.84 6.05 25.20
C TYR A 36 -5.14 5.29 24.87
N LEU A 37 -6.15 5.36 25.75
CA LEU A 37 -7.46 4.75 25.50
C LEU A 37 -8.19 5.41 24.33
N LEU A 38 -8.15 6.74 24.21
CA LEU A 38 -8.72 7.46 23.07
C LEU A 38 -8.04 7.05 21.75
N PHE A 39 -6.72 7.02 21.73
CA PHE A 39 -5.93 6.59 20.58
C PHE A 39 -6.25 5.15 20.18
N THR A 40 -6.33 4.25 21.16
CA THR A 40 -6.72 2.85 20.95
C THR A 40 -8.13 2.72 20.39
N ALA A 41 -9.09 3.46 20.95
CA ALA A 41 -10.48 3.45 20.50
C ALA A 41 -10.61 3.95 19.07
N LEU A 42 -9.99 5.09 18.73
CA LEU A 42 -10.06 5.68 17.40
C LEU A 42 -9.33 4.83 16.34
N SER A 43 -8.14 4.29 16.67
CA SER A 43 -7.42 3.42 15.74
C SER A 43 -8.17 2.10 15.49
N THR A 44 -8.73 1.51 16.55
CA THR A 44 -9.54 0.29 16.43
C THR A 44 -10.85 0.55 15.68
N ALA A 45 -11.49 1.70 15.92
CA ALA A 45 -12.67 2.11 15.17
C ALA A 45 -12.34 2.28 13.68
N LEU A 46 -11.22 2.92 13.35
CA LEU A 46 -10.77 3.08 11.96
C LEU A 46 -10.57 1.72 11.27
N LEU A 47 -9.90 0.78 11.94
CA LEU A 47 -9.73 -0.58 11.43
C LEU A 47 -11.09 -1.28 11.23
N PHE A 48 -11.94 -1.30 12.26
CA PHE A 48 -13.21 -2.03 12.23
C PHE A 48 -14.19 -1.46 11.21
N PHE A 49 -14.39 -0.14 11.21
CA PHE A 49 -15.31 0.52 10.28
C PHE A 49 -14.80 0.54 8.85
N GLY A 50 -13.51 0.28 8.62
CA GLY A 50 -12.90 0.10 7.30
C GLY A 50 -13.35 -1.20 6.59
N PHE A 51 -13.77 -2.22 7.34
CA PHE A 51 -14.34 -3.46 6.78
C PHE A 51 -15.85 -3.60 7.05
N GLY A 52 -16.45 -2.59 7.67
CA GLY A 52 -17.85 -2.60 8.08
C GLY A 52 -18.84 -2.26 6.97
N ARG A 53 -20.13 -2.21 7.31
CA ARG A 53 -21.19 -1.79 6.37
C ARG A 53 -20.96 -0.35 5.90
N GLY A 54 -21.12 -0.14 4.59
CA GLY A 54 -20.92 1.15 3.93
C GLY A 54 -19.46 1.52 3.65
N ALA A 55 -18.50 0.66 4.03
CA ALA A 55 -17.08 0.87 3.74
C ALA A 55 -16.76 0.67 2.25
N ILE A 56 -15.75 1.41 1.79
CA ILE A 56 -15.10 1.21 0.49
C ILE A 56 -13.71 0.59 0.69
N PHE A 57 -13.05 0.14 -0.37
CA PHE A 57 -11.73 -0.49 -0.26
C PHE A 57 -10.70 0.47 0.34
N PHE A 58 -10.77 1.77 0.04
CA PHE A 58 -9.85 2.75 0.61
C PHE A 58 -9.93 2.77 2.13
N ASP A 59 -11.15 2.75 2.71
CA ASP A 59 -11.32 2.73 4.17
C ASP A 59 -10.64 1.50 4.79
N ALA A 60 -10.78 0.34 4.14
CA ALA A 60 -10.14 -0.91 4.58
C ALA A 60 -8.62 -0.82 4.54
N PHE A 61 -8.04 -0.38 3.42
CA PHE A 61 -6.59 -0.30 3.26
C PHE A 61 -5.97 0.78 4.14
N ILE A 62 -6.53 1.99 4.18
CA ILE A 62 -5.99 3.06 5.02
C ILE A 62 -6.13 2.72 6.50
N GLY A 63 -7.25 2.11 6.90
CA GLY A 63 -7.46 1.66 8.28
C GLY A 63 -6.48 0.57 8.68
N ALA A 64 -6.27 -0.46 7.85
CA ALA A 64 -5.31 -1.52 8.12
C ALA A 64 -3.86 -1.01 8.18
N LEU A 65 -3.44 -0.19 7.20
CA LEU A 65 -2.07 0.32 7.15
C LEU A 65 -1.76 1.25 8.33
N LEU A 66 -2.70 2.16 8.68
CA LEU A 66 -2.52 3.06 9.82
C LEU A 66 -2.62 2.30 11.15
N TRP A 67 -3.49 1.31 11.27
CA TRP A 67 -3.56 0.49 12.50
C TRP A 67 -2.25 -0.27 12.74
N ILE A 68 -1.65 -0.86 11.70
CA ILE A 68 -0.36 -1.56 11.81
C ILE A 68 0.78 -0.56 12.12
N GLY A 69 0.87 0.53 11.35
CA GLY A 69 1.96 1.51 11.48
C GLY A 69 1.90 2.36 12.75
N PHE A 70 0.70 2.60 13.28
CA PHE A 70 0.49 3.42 14.47
C PHE A 70 0.18 2.57 15.69
N TRP A 71 -1.03 2.02 15.79
CA TRP A 71 -1.48 1.40 17.04
C TRP A 71 -0.73 0.13 17.40
N LEU A 72 -0.59 -0.81 16.46
CA LEU A 72 0.11 -2.07 16.72
C LEU A 72 1.58 -1.81 17.00
N LYS A 73 2.24 -1.01 16.15
CA LYS A 73 3.64 -0.63 16.34
C LYS A 73 3.87 0.03 17.69
N PHE A 74 3.13 1.09 17.99
CA PHE A 74 3.27 1.83 19.24
C PHE A 74 3.05 0.92 20.45
N SER A 75 1.94 0.18 20.48
CA SER A 75 1.57 -0.63 21.63
C SER A 75 2.54 -1.79 21.87
N VAL A 76 3.03 -2.45 20.81
CA VAL A 76 4.07 -3.49 20.96
C VAL A 76 5.38 -2.91 21.49
N ARG A 77 5.77 -1.73 20.99
CA ARG A 77 7.02 -1.06 21.39
C ARG A 77 6.98 -0.64 22.86
N ILE A 78 5.87 -0.07 23.31
CA ILE A 78 5.64 0.28 24.72
C ILE A 78 5.60 -0.98 25.59
N ALA A 79 4.76 -1.96 25.24
CA ALA A 79 4.52 -3.14 26.07
C ALA A 79 5.73 -4.08 26.22
N PHE A 80 6.54 -4.23 25.17
CA PHE A 80 7.51 -5.32 25.10
C PHE A 80 8.93 -4.89 24.73
N MET A 81 9.14 -3.60 24.40
CA MET A 81 10.42 -3.11 23.90
C MET A 81 10.87 -1.83 24.61
N ASN A 82 10.38 -1.60 25.83
CA ASN A 82 10.73 -0.44 26.68
C ASN A 82 10.53 0.90 25.95
N GLY A 83 9.56 0.98 25.04
CA GLY A 83 9.30 2.17 24.22
C GLY A 83 10.36 2.48 23.16
N ALA A 84 11.36 1.62 22.94
CA ALA A 84 12.43 1.88 21.99
C ALA A 84 12.01 1.55 20.54
N PHE A 85 12.14 2.54 19.64
CA PHE A 85 11.87 2.41 18.21
C PHE A 85 13.16 2.12 17.42
N MET A 86 13.09 1.20 16.45
CA MET A 86 14.24 0.89 15.58
C MET A 86 14.47 1.93 14.48
N VAL A 87 13.41 2.64 14.08
CA VAL A 87 13.51 3.75 13.13
C VAL A 87 13.77 5.03 13.93
N PRO A 88 14.69 5.91 13.49
CA PRO A 88 14.97 7.16 14.18
C PRO A 88 13.70 7.99 14.39
N VAL A 89 13.52 8.47 15.63
CA VAL A 89 12.40 9.34 16.04
C VAL A 89 12.85 10.80 16.22
N GLY A 90 14.01 11.17 15.68
CA GLY A 90 14.46 12.57 15.67
C GLY A 90 14.74 13.14 17.06
N ALA A 91 14.26 14.37 17.28
CA ALA A 91 14.38 15.11 18.53
C ALA A 91 13.36 14.67 19.61
N PHE A 92 12.61 13.59 19.39
CA PHE A 92 11.60 13.12 20.32
C PHE A 92 12.21 12.79 21.69
N GLU A 93 11.73 13.45 22.74
CA GLU A 93 12.31 13.36 24.08
C GLU A 93 11.87 12.10 24.84
N GLY A 94 10.74 11.51 24.48
CA GLY A 94 10.19 10.35 25.18
C GLY A 94 9.57 10.66 26.54
N THR A 95 9.30 11.94 26.83
CA THR A 95 8.57 12.33 28.05
C THR A 95 7.11 11.87 28.00
N PRO A 96 6.43 11.74 29.15
CA PRO A 96 4.98 11.49 29.21
C PRO A 96 4.17 12.46 28.35
N GLN A 97 4.55 13.74 28.32
CA GLN A 97 3.89 14.79 27.56
C GLN A 97 4.10 14.61 26.04
N SER A 98 5.32 14.32 25.60
CA SER A 98 5.63 14.05 24.19
C SER A 98 4.90 12.79 23.71
N LEU A 99 4.82 11.75 24.54
CA LEU A 99 4.04 10.55 24.24
C LEU A 99 2.55 10.88 24.05
N ASP A 100 1.95 11.63 24.97
CA ASP A 100 0.54 12.05 24.87
C ASP A 100 0.30 12.87 23.60
N GLN A 101 1.19 13.82 23.30
CA GLN A 101 1.07 14.68 22.12
C GLN A 101 1.13 13.86 20.82
N ALA A 102 2.03 12.90 20.71
CA ALA A 102 2.11 12.01 19.54
C ALA A 102 0.80 11.24 19.32
N LEU A 103 0.22 10.71 20.39
CA LEU A 103 -1.05 9.98 20.34
C LEU A 103 -2.24 10.90 20.02
N LEU A 104 -2.24 12.13 20.52
CA LEU A 104 -3.28 13.12 20.20
C LEU A 104 -3.22 13.56 18.73
N VAL A 105 -2.02 13.76 18.17
CA VAL A 105 -1.84 14.08 16.73
C VAL A 105 -2.40 12.95 15.87
N ALA A 106 -2.03 11.70 16.16
CA ALA A 106 -2.57 10.55 15.45
C ALA A 106 -4.10 10.42 15.61
N SER A 107 -4.61 10.63 16.83
CA SER A 107 -6.05 10.59 17.14
C SER A 107 -6.83 11.64 16.35
N CYS A 108 -6.30 12.86 16.22
CA CYS A 108 -6.91 13.92 15.42
C CYS A 108 -7.07 13.51 13.94
N ALA A 109 -6.02 12.92 13.35
CA ALA A 109 -6.08 12.42 11.98
C ALA A 109 -7.07 11.25 11.83
N PHE A 110 -7.13 10.32 12.79
CA PHE A 110 -8.07 9.19 12.76
C PHE A 110 -9.52 9.65 12.88
N ALA A 111 -9.79 10.66 13.71
CA ALA A 111 -11.10 11.28 13.82
C ALA A 111 -11.54 11.91 12.48
N ALA A 112 -10.64 12.59 11.77
CA ALA A 112 -10.92 13.15 10.45
C ALA A 112 -11.28 12.06 9.42
N LEU A 113 -10.52 10.96 9.38
CA LEU A 113 -10.80 9.82 8.50
C LEU A 113 -12.16 9.18 8.80
N LEU A 114 -12.47 8.96 10.09
CA LEU A 114 -13.75 8.39 10.52
C LEU A 114 -14.91 9.32 10.12
N LEU A 115 -14.78 10.63 10.35
CA LEU A 115 -15.80 11.61 9.97
C LEU A 115 -16.09 11.56 8.47
N VAL A 116 -15.04 11.60 7.64
CA VAL A 116 -15.21 11.53 6.17
C VAL A 116 -15.83 10.20 5.77
N ARG A 117 -15.41 9.09 6.36
CA ARG A 117 -15.99 7.77 6.10
C ARG A 117 -17.49 7.73 6.39
N PHE A 118 -17.93 8.26 7.53
CA PHE A 118 -19.35 8.28 7.89
C PHE A 118 -20.17 9.22 7.00
N ALA A 119 -19.63 10.41 6.70
CA ALA A 119 -20.27 11.34 5.76
C ALA A 119 -20.37 10.74 4.34
N ARG A 120 -19.28 10.17 3.84
CA ARG A 120 -19.22 9.50 2.53
C ARG A 120 -20.20 8.34 2.43
N ALA A 121 -20.38 7.54 3.48
CA ALA A 121 -21.27 6.40 3.45
C ALA A 121 -22.74 6.77 3.14
N GLN A 122 -23.14 8.03 3.36
CA GLN A 122 -24.46 8.55 2.97
C GLN A 122 -24.54 8.90 1.46
N LEU A 123 -23.41 9.14 0.81
CA LEU A 123 -23.33 9.56 -0.59
C LEU A 123 -22.97 8.41 -1.53
N PHE A 124 -22.01 7.58 -1.13
CA PHE A 124 -21.52 6.47 -1.93
C PHE A 124 -21.24 5.26 -1.04
N CYS A 125 -21.80 4.13 -1.40
CA CYS A 125 -21.36 2.81 -0.97
C CYS A 125 -21.49 1.83 -2.15
N TYR A 126 -20.74 0.73 -2.09
CA TYR A 126 -20.91 -0.32 -3.08
C TYR A 126 -22.31 -0.94 -2.98
N PRO A 127 -23.00 -1.17 -4.11
CA PRO A 127 -24.26 -1.89 -4.09
C PRO A 127 -24.07 -3.33 -3.61
N GLN A 128 -25.14 -3.90 -3.04
CA GLN A 128 -25.19 -5.29 -2.61
C GLN A 128 -25.16 -6.22 -3.84
N ASP A 129 -25.98 -5.92 -4.85
CA ASP A 129 -26.11 -6.72 -6.06
C ASP A 129 -25.32 -6.13 -7.23
N LEU A 130 -24.46 -6.96 -7.84
CA LEU A 130 -23.67 -6.61 -9.01
C LEU A 130 -24.39 -7.05 -10.29
N ALA A 131 -25.41 -6.30 -10.71
CA ALA A 131 -26.31 -6.72 -11.80
C ALA A 131 -25.75 -6.57 -13.23
N GLN A 132 -24.49 -6.18 -13.46
CA GLN A 132 -23.98 -5.88 -14.81
C GLN A 132 -22.59 -6.47 -15.09
N VAL A 133 -22.46 -7.03 -16.31
CA VAL A 133 -21.18 -7.46 -16.88
C VAL A 133 -20.25 -6.25 -17.01
N ALA A 134 -19.05 -6.39 -16.44
CA ALA A 134 -18.01 -5.37 -16.52
C ALA A 134 -17.43 -5.30 -17.92
N PHE A 135 -17.24 -4.09 -18.45
CA PHE A 135 -16.60 -3.84 -19.74
C PHE A 135 -17.11 -4.74 -20.89
N SER A 136 -18.35 -4.53 -21.35
CA SER A 136 -18.97 -5.41 -22.36
C SER A 136 -18.13 -5.57 -23.64
N GLY A 137 -17.42 -4.53 -24.07
CA GLY A 137 -16.59 -4.58 -25.28
C GLY A 137 -15.30 -5.35 -25.06
N LEU A 138 -14.54 -5.02 -24.02
CA LEU A 138 -13.30 -5.75 -23.69
C LEU A 138 -13.59 -7.20 -23.29
N PHE A 139 -14.71 -7.46 -22.63
CA PHE A 139 -15.13 -8.81 -22.29
C PHE A 139 -15.43 -9.63 -23.56
N ALA A 140 -16.11 -9.06 -24.56
CA ALA A 140 -16.34 -9.72 -25.85
C ALA A 140 -15.02 -10.06 -26.58
N LEU A 141 -14.06 -9.12 -26.58
CA LEU A 141 -12.71 -9.35 -27.10
C LEU A 141 -12.02 -10.51 -26.35
N TYR A 142 -12.10 -10.51 -25.02
CA TYR A 142 -11.53 -11.56 -24.19
C TYR A 142 -12.15 -12.93 -24.48
N LEU A 143 -13.48 -13.03 -24.62
CA LEU A 143 -14.13 -14.30 -24.97
C LEU A 143 -13.66 -14.81 -26.33
N ARG A 144 -13.50 -13.92 -27.32
CA ARG A 144 -13.05 -14.29 -28.67
C ARG A 144 -11.60 -14.75 -28.72
N PHE A 145 -10.72 -14.11 -27.95
CA PHE A 145 -9.27 -14.31 -28.02
C PHE A 145 -8.63 -14.69 -26.69
N ARG A 146 -9.36 -15.43 -25.83
CA ARG A 146 -8.96 -15.74 -24.44
C ARG A 146 -7.51 -16.20 -24.31
N TRP A 147 -7.14 -17.24 -25.05
CA TRP A 147 -5.80 -17.82 -24.95
C TRP A 147 -4.70 -16.87 -25.44
N LEU A 148 -4.99 -16.06 -26.47
CA LEU A 148 -4.08 -15.02 -26.92
C LEU A 148 -3.91 -13.95 -25.85
N ALA A 149 -5.01 -13.49 -25.23
CA ALA A 149 -4.95 -12.48 -24.16
C ALA A 149 -4.13 -12.97 -22.96
N LEU A 150 -4.33 -14.23 -22.53
CA LEU A 150 -3.57 -14.83 -21.44
C LEU A 150 -2.08 -15.03 -21.81
N ALA A 151 -1.79 -15.49 -23.02
CA ALA A 151 -0.41 -15.66 -23.49
C ALA A 151 0.31 -14.31 -23.61
N SER A 152 -0.35 -13.28 -24.17
CA SER A 152 0.18 -11.93 -24.26
C SER A 152 0.45 -11.32 -22.88
N PHE A 153 -0.41 -11.59 -21.89
CA PHE A 153 -0.19 -11.14 -20.51
C PHE A 153 1.06 -11.78 -19.91
N ILE A 154 1.25 -13.09 -20.06
CA ILE A 154 2.46 -13.80 -19.58
C ILE A 154 3.71 -13.22 -20.25
N LEU A 155 3.69 -13.09 -21.58
CA LEU A 155 4.82 -12.54 -22.33
C LEU A 155 5.14 -11.10 -21.89
N LEU A 156 4.13 -10.27 -21.66
CA LEU A 156 4.32 -8.91 -21.18
C LEU A 156 4.94 -8.87 -19.78
N VAL A 157 4.43 -9.68 -18.84
CA VAL A 157 4.97 -9.76 -17.47
C VAL A 157 6.43 -10.21 -17.48
N LEU A 158 6.75 -11.26 -18.24
CA LEU A 158 8.12 -11.76 -18.35
C LEU A 158 9.03 -10.74 -19.04
N PHE A 159 8.58 -10.13 -20.14
CA PHE A 159 9.33 -9.12 -20.86
C PHE A 159 9.68 -7.95 -19.94
N VAL A 160 8.68 -7.34 -19.28
CA VAL A 160 8.88 -6.19 -18.39
C VAL A 160 9.72 -6.58 -17.18
N GLY A 161 9.45 -7.74 -16.56
CA GLY A 161 10.16 -8.21 -15.38
C GLY A 161 11.63 -8.50 -15.66
N VAL A 162 11.94 -9.26 -16.72
CA VAL A 162 13.31 -9.63 -17.08
C VAL A 162 14.10 -8.42 -17.56
N SER A 163 13.55 -7.62 -18.48
CA SER A 163 14.24 -6.43 -18.98
C SER A 163 14.51 -5.42 -17.86
N ASN A 164 13.56 -5.19 -16.94
CA ASN A 164 13.79 -4.29 -15.82
C ASN A 164 14.87 -4.81 -14.85
N ALA A 165 14.87 -6.11 -14.55
CA ALA A 165 15.88 -6.71 -13.68
C ALA A 165 17.29 -6.63 -14.31
N TRP A 166 17.37 -6.86 -15.63
CA TRP A 166 18.61 -6.83 -16.39
C TRP A 166 19.15 -5.41 -16.57
N PHE A 167 18.34 -4.50 -17.10
CA PHE A 167 18.75 -3.13 -17.44
C PHE A 167 18.66 -2.15 -16.26
N GLY A 168 18.04 -2.52 -15.13
CA GLY A 168 17.90 -1.64 -13.97
C GLY A 168 17.11 -0.37 -14.28
N ILE A 169 16.00 -0.48 -15.01
CA ILE A 169 15.19 0.65 -15.48
C ILE A 169 14.48 1.35 -14.30
N TYR A 170 13.90 0.57 -13.39
CA TYR A 170 13.30 1.03 -12.15
C TYR A 170 13.44 -0.05 -11.06
N GLN A 171 14.32 0.19 -10.08
CA GLN A 171 14.57 -0.69 -8.95
C GLN A 171 14.51 0.13 -7.65
N ARG A 172 13.78 -0.36 -6.64
CA ARG A 172 13.59 0.39 -5.39
C ARG A 172 14.89 0.45 -4.59
N GLY A 173 15.31 1.67 -4.23
CA GLY A 173 16.54 1.94 -3.49
C GLY A 173 17.76 2.20 -4.37
N MET A 174 17.57 2.31 -5.70
CA MET A 174 18.61 2.60 -6.67
C MET A 174 18.16 3.73 -7.61
N VAL A 175 19.11 4.52 -8.07
CA VAL A 175 18.94 5.37 -9.25
C VAL A 175 18.84 4.47 -10.48
N ALA A 176 18.02 4.87 -11.47
CA ALA A 176 17.87 4.10 -12.71
C ALA A 176 19.21 3.97 -13.44
N ARG A 177 19.63 2.73 -13.70
CA ARG A 177 20.89 2.43 -14.42
C ARG A 177 20.75 2.70 -15.92
N THR A 178 19.55 2.47 -16.46
CA THR A 178 19.25 2.72 -17.87
C THR A 178 18.17 3.79 -17.98
N GLN A 179 18.49 4.89 -18.66
CA GLN A 179 17.52 5.91 -19.06
C GLN A 179 17.04 5.62 -20.48
N LEU A 180 15.77 5.28 -20.62
CA LEU A 180 15.13 5.02 -21.88
C LEU A 180 14.69 6.33 -22.54
N PRO A 181 14.70 6.43 -23.88
CA PRO A 181 14.27 7.63 -24.59
C PRO A 181 12.78 7.90 -24.37
N PHE A 182 12.36 9.14 -24.61
CA PHE A 182 10.96 9.59 -24.55
C PHE A 182 10.25 9.37 -23.20
N GLY A 183 11.00 9.22 -22.10
CA GLY A 183 10.44 9.04 -20.77
C GLY A 183 9.85 7.64 -20.51
N LEU A 184 10.25 6.62 -21.29
CA LEU A 184 9.73 5.26 -21.16
C LEU A 184 10.02 4.59 -19.81
N ASN A 185 10.98 5.09 -19.01
CA ASN A 185 11.13 4.68 -17.60
C ASN A 185 9.84 4.88 -16.80
N GLY A 186 9.06 5.92 -17.11
CA GLY A 186 7.76 6.15 -16.50
C GLY A 186 6.75 5.04 -16.80
N VAL A 187 6.79 4.49 -18.02
CA VAL A 187 5.94 3.35 -18.42
C VAL A 187 6.33 2.10 -17.65
N TYR A 188 7.63 1.81 -17.52
CA TYR A 188 8.11 0.70 -16.67
C TYR A 188 7.71 0.88 -15.21
N THR A 189 7.88 2.09 -14.69
CA THR A 189 7.48 2.43 -13.32
C THR A 189 6.00 2.17 -13.12
N TRP A 190 5.14 2.62 -14.03
CA TRP A 190 3.70 2.37 -13.98
C TRP A 190 3.39 0.86 -14.04
N LEU A 191 3.89 0.16 -15.05
CA LEU A 191 3.62 -1.27 -15.26
C LEU A 191 4.01 -2.10 -14.04
N LEU A 192 5.20 -1.88 -13.49
CA LEU A 192 5.70 -2.63 -12.33
C LEU A 192 5.03 -2.23 -11.01
N THR A 193 4.61 -0.98 -10.85
CA THR A 193 4.00 -0.51 -9.59
C THR A 193 2.55 -0.95 -9.45
N PHE A 194 1.74 -0.82 -10.51
CA PHE A 194 0.35 -1.32 -10.47
C PHE A 194 -0.27 -1.61 -11.85
N GLY A 195 0.35 -1.22 -12.97
CA GLY A 195 -0.23 -1.37 -14.30
C GLY A 195 -0.45 -2.83 -14.72
N LEU A 196 0.54 -3.70 -14.49
CA LEU A 196 0.41 -5.14 -14.75
C LEU A 196 -0.64 -5.78 -13.80
N ALA A 197 -0.65 -5.39 -12.53
CA ALA A 197 -1.68 -5.80 -11.58
C ALA A 197 -3.08 -5.31 -11.98
N ALA A 198 -3.20 -4.14 -12.63
CA ALA A 198 -4.48 -3.64 -13.15
C ALA A 198 -4.98 -4.50 -14.32
N PHE A 199 -4.09 -4.94 -15.22
CA PHE A 199 -4.44 -5.94 -16.24
C PHE A 199 -4.85 -7.27 -15.60
N ALA A 200 -4.14 -7.73 -14.57
CA ALA A 200 -4.52 -8.93 -13.82
C ALA A 200 -5.92 -8.79 -13.19
N ALA A 201 -6.25 -7.62 -12.62
CA ALA A 201 -7.56 -7.33 -12.06
C ALA A 201 -8.69 -7.39 -13.11
N VAL A 202 -8.43 -6.93 -14.33
CA VAL A 202 -9.38 -7.03 -15.46
C VAL A 202 -9.55 -8.49 -15.88
N LEU A 203 -8.46 -9.24 -16.04
CA LEU A 203 -8.50 -10.66 -16.40
C LEU A 203 -9.23 -11.49 -15.33
N LEU A 204 -9.00 -11.22 -14.04
CA LEU A 204 -9.69 -11.88 -12.93
C LEU A 204 -11.20 -11.65 -13.02
N ARG A 205 -11.62 -10.41 -13.30
CA ARG A 205 -13.03 -10.07 -13.47
C ARG A 205 -13.66 -10.80 -14.66
N PHE A 206 -12.96 -10.87 -15.79
CA PHE A 206 -13.46 -11.55 -16.98
C PHE A 206 -13.56 -13.06 -16.80
N GLU A 207 -12.55 -13.69 -16.21
CA GLU A 207 -12.61 -15.14 -15.97
C GLU A 207 -13.66 -15.49 -14.91
N PHE A 208 -13.88 -14.62 -13.92
CA PHE A 208 -14.97 -14.76 -12.96
C PHE A 208 -16.35 -14.75 -13.64
N GLU A 209 -16.57 -13.87 -14.61
CA GLU A 209 -17.83 -13.80 -15.38
C GLU A 209 -17.98 -14.96 -16.36
N ARG A 210 -16.88 -15.40 -16.99
CA ARG A 210 -16.90 -16.50 -17.96
C ARG A 210 -17.08 -17.87 -17.30
N ASN A 211 -16.18 -18.23 -16.38
CA ASN A 211 -16.17 -19.54 -15.74
C ASN A 211 -15.42 -19.49 -14.40
N ARG A 212 -16.20 -19.47 -13.31
CA ARG A 212 -15.69 -19.41 -11.94
C ARG A 212 -14.87 -20.63 -11.54
N ASP A 213 -15.08 -21.80 -12.17
CA ASP A 213 -14.31 -23.02 -11.87
C ASP A 213 -12.91 -22.96 -12.47
N GLN A 214 -12.69 -22.14 -13.49
CA GLN A 214 -11.37 -21.92 -14.12
C GLN A 214 -10.63 -20.70 -13.55
N LEU A 215 -11.22 -19.98 -12.59
CA LEU A 215 -10.63 -18.77 -12.03
C LEU A 215 -9.25 -19.00 -11.39
N TRP A 216 -8.97 -20.21 -10.92
CA TRP A 216 -7.66 -20.59 -10.37
C TRP A 216 -6.52 -20.31 -11.37
N LEU A 217 -6.78 -20.44 -12.68
CA LEU A 217 -5.79 -20.16 -13.73
C LEU A 217 -5.36 -18.69 -13.69
N VAL A 218 -6.33 -17.77 -13.76
CA VAL A 218 -6.03 -16.33 -13.77
C VAL A 218 -5.57 -15.84 -12.40
N ALA A 219 -6.05 -16.44 -11.30
CA ALA A 219 -5.51 -16.18 -9.97
C ALA A 219 -4.02 -16.56 -9.88
N THR A 220 -3.61 -17.66 -10.50
CA THR A 220 -2.19 -18.06 -10.58
C THR A 220 -1.38 -17.05 -11.35
N LEU A 221 -1.88 -16.58 -12.51
CA LEU A 221 -1.20 -15.56 -13.32
C LEU A 221 -1.08 -14.23 -12.58
N ALA A 222 -2.12 -13.81 -11.86
CA ALA A 222 -2.12 -12.59 -11.07
C ALA A 222 -1.07 -12.65 -9.94
N LEU A 223 -0.98 -13.77 -9.22
CA LEU A 223 0.01 -13.95 -8.16
C LEU A 223 1.43 -14.08 -8.72
N ALA A 224 1.60 -14.77 -9.85
CA ALA A 224 2.88 -14.87 -10.55
C ALA A 224 3.36 -13.51 -11.07
N GLU A 225 2.46 -12.68 -11.61
CA GLU A 225 2.78 -11.29 -11.96
C GLU A 225 3.29 -10.53 -10.75
N SER A 226 2.56 -10.55 -9.63
CA SER A 226 2.95 -9.79 -8.45
C SER A 226 4.29 -10.26 -7.88
N PHE A 227 4.60 -11.56 -8.01
CA PHE A 227 5.91 -12.11 -7.71
C PHE A 227 7.00 -11.57 -8.64
N VAL A 228 6.84 -11.71 -9.96
CA VAL A 228 7.83 -11.28 -10.95
C VAL A 228 8.10 -9.77 -10.86
N SER A 229 7.04 -8.96 -10.77
CA SER A 229 7.14 -7.50 -10.64
C SER A 229 7.90 -7.12 -9.36
N ASN A 230 7.63 -7.75 -8.22
CA ASN A 230 8.32 -7.41 -6.97
C ASN A 230 9.79 -7.88 -6.93
N VAL A 231 10.10 -9.06 -7.48
CA VAL A 231 11.48 -9.52 -7.63
C VAL A 231 12.26 -8.57 -8.54
N SER A 232 11.68 -8.20 -9.69
CA SER A 232 12.29 -7.28 -10.65
C SER A 232 12.53 -5.88 -10.06
N LEU A 233 11.56 -5.36 -9.31
CA LEU A 233 11.65 -4.08 -8.59
C LEU A 233 12.63 -4.11 -7.40
N MET A 234 13.13 -5.27 -7.00
CA MET A 234 13.81 -5.48 -5.73
C MET A 234 12.95 -5.00 -4.54
N SER A 235 11.65 -5.29 -4.55
CA SER A 235 10.66 -4.85 -3.56
C SER A 235 10.12 -6.03 -2.75
N ARG A 236 10.06 -5.89 -1.42
CA ARG A 236 9.41 -6.87 -0.54
C ARG A 236 7.90 -6.66 -0.40
N GLY A 237 7.33 -5.77 -1.21
CA GLY A 237 5.95 -5.28 -1.12
C GLY A 237 4.91 -6.13 -1.85
N MET A 238 5.20 -7.39 -2.20
CA MET A 238 4.25 -8.25 -2.95
C MET A 238 2.88 -8.35 -2.26
N ILE A 239 2.85 -8.34 -0.93
CA ILE A 239 1.62 -8.38 -0.13
C ILE A 239 0.61 -7.28 -0.47
N LEU A 240 1.08 -6.13 -0.98
CA LEU A 240 0.23 -4.98 -1.29
C LEU A 240 -0.67 -5.25 -2.49
N ASN A 241 -0.08 -5.38 -3.70
CA ASN A 241 -0.85 -5.61 -4.92
C ASN A 241 -1.57 -6.96 -4.88
N ALA A 242 -0.88 -8.04 -4.51
CA ALA A 242 -1.47 -9.37 -4.45
C ALA A 242 -2.60 -9.43 -3.41
N GLY A 243 -2.40 -8.82 -2.23
CA GLY A 243 -3.44 -8.72 -1.20
C GLY A 243 -4.66 -7.94 -1.69
N ALA A 244 -4.46 -6.87 -2.47
CA ALA A 244 -5.56 -6.13 -3.06
C ALA A 244 -6.36 -6.92 -4.08
N LEU A 245 -5.68 -7.70 -4.94
CA LEU A 245 -6.35 -8.58 -5.91
C LEU A 245 -7.14 -9.69 -5.20
N ILE A 246 -6.56 -10.29 -4.14
CA ILE A 246 -7.24 -11.31 -3.32
C ILE A 246 -8.46 -10.69 -2.61
N TYR A 247 -8.32 -9.53 -1.98
CA TYR A 247 -9.41 -8.89 -1.25
C TYR A 247 -10.54 -8.45 -2.19
N GLY A 248 -10.21 -7.82 -3.31
CA GLY A 248 -11.19 -7.45 -4.32
C GLY A 248 -11.89 -8.66 -4.94
N GLY A 249 -11.16 -9.75 -5.17
CA GLY A 249 -11.71 -11.03 -5.63
C GLY A 249 -12.66 -11.66 -4.60
N ALA A 250 -12.27 -11.71 -3.32
CA ALA A 250 -13.12 -12.21 -2.24
C ALA A 250 -14.40 -11.36 -2.08
N ALA A 251 -14.26 -10.03 -2.13
CA ALA A 251 -15.37 -9.09 -2.07
C ALA A 251 -16.34 -9.25 -3.26
N LEU A 252 -15.81 -9.62 -4.44
CA LEU A 252 -16.61 -9.96 -5.61
C LEU A 252 -17.38 -11.27 -5.40
N PHE A 253 -16.70 -12.34 -4.97
CA PHE A 253 -17.35 -13.63 -4.68
C PHE A 253 -18.46 -13.50 -3.66
N GLN A 254 -18.22 -12.78 -2.55
CA GLN A 254 -19.20 -12.64 -1.47
C GLN A 254 -20.52 -12.02 -1.94
N ARG A 255 -20.50 -11.15 -2.96
CA ARG A 255 -21.70 -10.49 -3.53
C ARG A 255 -22.45 -11.33 -4.56
N VAL A 256 -21.88 -12.43 -5.01
CA VAL A 256 -22.46 -13.28 -6.06
C VAL A 256 -22.76 -14.69 -5.53
N GLU A 257 -21.92 -15.21 -4.63
CA GLU A 257 -22.05 -16.54 -4.05
C GLU A 257 -22.07 -16.46 -2.52
N ALA A 258 -23.12 -17.01 -1.91
CA ALA A 258 -23.28 -17.03 -0.45
C ALA A 258 -22.30 -17.99 0.26
N LYS A 259 -21.82 -19.03 -0.45
CA LYS A 259 -20.92 -20.05 0.09
C LYS A 259 -19.48 -19.84 -0.39
N LEU A 260 -18.54 -20.11 0.51
CA LEU A 260 -17.11 -20.03 0.24
C LEU A 260 -16.63 -21.25 -0.55
N ARG A 261 -15.90 -21.02 -1.64
CA ARG A 261 -15.17 -22.07 -2.37
C ARG A 261 -13.86 -22.40 -1.66
N ALA A 262 -13.94 -23.20 -0.61
CA ALA A 262 -12.81 -23.48 0.28
C ALA A 262 -11.57 -24.02 -0.46
N GLY A 263 -11.75 -24.87 -1.48
CA GLY A 263 -10.63 -25.38 -2.29
C GLY A 263 -9.88 -24.28 -3.05
N LEU A 264 -10.60 -23.34 -3.68
CA LEU A 264 -10.00 -22.20 -4.36
C LEU A 264 -9.32 -21.25 -3.35
N LEU A 265 -9.96 -20.97 -2.20
CA LEU A 265 -9.37 -20.14 -1.16
C LEU A 265 -8.07 -20.76 -0.63
N LEU A 266 -8.07 -22.06 -0.34
CA LEU A 266 -6.89 -22.78 0.14
C LEU A 266 -5.78 -22.76 -0.90
N TYR A 267 -6.10 -23.04 -2.17
CA TYR A 267 -5.15 -22.97 -3.28
C TYR A 267 -4.51 -21.58 -3.39
N VAL A 268 -5.33 -20.52 -3.46
CA VAL A 268 -4.84 -19.13 -3.56
C VAL A 268 -4.03 -18.75 -2.33
N GLY A 269 -4.45 -19.14 -1.12
CA GLY A 269 -3.72 -18.86 0.12
C GLY A 269 -2.35 -19.53 0.17
N VAL A 270 -2.27 -20.84 -0.14
CA VAL A 270 -1.00 -21.58 -0.18
C VAL A 270 -0.08 -21.01 -1.25
N LEU A 271 -0.59 -20.76 -2.46
CA LEU A 271 0.18 -20.20 -3.55
C LEU A 271 0.69 -18.79 -3.21
N PHE A 272 -0.16 -17.95 -2.61
CA PHE A 272 0.23 -16.62 -2.15
C PHE A 272 1.37 -16.70 -1.12
N CYS A 273 1.25 -17.56 -0.10
CA CYS A 273 2.28 -17.73 0.92
C CYS A 273 3.61 -18.23 0.30
N ALA A 274 3.55 -19.23 -0.57
CA ALA A 274 4.73 -19.77 -1.24
C ALA A 274 5.46 -18.71 -2.08
N LEU A 275 4.72 -17.98 -2.93
CA LEU A 275 5.29 -16.92 -3.76
C LEU A 275 5.75 -15.72 -2.94
N PHE A 276 5.02 -15.33 -1.89
CA PHE A 276 5.42 -14.22 -1.03
C PHE A 276 6.75 -14.50 -0.34
N VAL A 277 6.89 -15.67 0.31
CA VAL A 277 8.14 -16.09 0.95
C VAL A 277 9.27 -16.19 -0.07
N GLY A 278 9.01 -16.81 -1.23
CA GLY A 278 9.97 -16.87 -2.33
C GLY A 278 10.41 -15.48 -2.81
N SER A 279 9.47 -14.53 -2.93
CA SER A 279 9.78 -13.16 -3.35
C SER A 279 10.66 -12.44 -2.34
N VAL A 280 10.37 -12.58 -1.04
CA VAL A 280 11.16 -11.95 0.02
C VAL A 280 12.58 -12.52 0.03
N PHE A 281 12.72 -13.83 -0.11
CA PHE A 281 14.02 -14.48 -0.20
C PHE A 281 14.82 -13.99 -1.41
N LEU A 282 14.26 -14.05 -2.62
CA LEU A 282 14.94 -13.63 -3.84
C LEU A 282 15.30 -12.15 -3.83
N VAL A 283 14.41 -11.28 -3.33
CA VAL A 283 14.67 -9.85 -3.22
C VAL A 283 15.78 -9.56 -2.21
N ASN A 284 15.81 -10.25 -1.07
CA ASN A 284 16.90 -10.10 -0.11
C ASN A 284 18.23 -10.53 -0.74
N SER A 285 18.27 -11.67 -1.43
CA SER A 285 19.47 -12.14 -2.14
C SER A 285 19.93 -11.16 -3.22
N ALA A 286 19.01 -10.63 -4.04
CA ALA A 286 19.31 -9.63 -5.05
C ALA A 286 19.85 -8.34 -4.44
N ARG A 287 19.23 -7.86 -3.35
CA ARG A 287 19.68 -6.66 -2.60
C ARG A 287 21.05 -6.84 -1.98
N LEU A 288 21.37 -8.03 -1.44
CA LEU A 288 22.70 -8.31 -0.88
C LEU A 288 23.78 -8.20 -1.94
N ASN A 289 23.56 -8.79 -3.13
CA ASN A 289 24.54 -8.74 -4.22
C ASN A 289 24.75 -7.31 -4.74
N VAL A 290 23.68 -6.51 -4.87
CA VAL A 290 23.78 -5.15 -5.40
C VAL A 290 24.32 -4.17 -4.37
N PHE A 291 23.82 -4.19 -3.13
CA PHE A 291 24.19 -3.20 -2.12
C PHE A 291 25.50 -3.50 -1.40
N TYR A 292 25.94 -4.77 -1.37
CA TYR A 292 27.14 -5.21 -0.65
C TYR A 292 28.16 -5.95 -1.52
N GLY A 293 27.83 -6.30 -2.78
CA GLY A 293 28.79 -6.90 -3.71
C GLY A 293 29.85 -5.93 -4.24
N TYR A 294 29.69 -4.62 -4.00
CA TYR A 294 30.68 -3.59 -4.36
C TYR A 294 31.75 -3.34 -3.29
N SER A 295 31.56 -3.82 -2.06
CA SER A 295 32.60 -3.76 -1.02
C SER A 295 33.44 -5.03 -1.06
N ASN A 296 34.53 -5.02 -1.83
CA ASN A 296 35.55 -6.09 -1.81
C ASN A 296 36.28 -6.24 -0.45
N GLU A 297 35.88 -5.49 0.59
CA GLU A 297 36.55 -5.44 1.90
C GLU A 297 35.64 -5.81 3.09
N ALA A 298 34.37 -6.15 2.89
CA ALA A 298 33.51 -6.54 4.00
C ALA A 298 33.72 -8.03 4.35
N GLN A 299 34.50 -8.28 5.40
CA GLN A 299 34.71 -9.60 6.01
C GLN A 299 33.37 -10.31 6.27
N GLY A 300 33.36 -11.66 6.17
CA GLY A 300 32.17 -12.51 6.25
C GLY A 300 31.27 -12.27 7.48
N GLU A 301 31.81 -11.77 8.59
CA GLU A 301 31.05 -11.41 9.79
C GLU A 301 30.18 -10.16 9.63
N GLN A 302 30.65 -9.11 8.93
CA GLN A 302 29.82 -7.93 8.64
C GLN A 302 28.68 -8.25 7.69
N LYS A 303 28.90 -9.16 6.73
CA LYS A 303 27.85 -9.64 5.83
C LYS A 303 26.79 -10.45 6.59
N GLN A 304 27.21 -11.30 7.53
CA GLN A 304 26.32 -12.09 8.39
C GLN A 304 25.54 -11.22 9.39
N ALA A 305 26.19 -10.22 9.99
CA ALA A 305 25.56 -9.25 10.90
C ALA A 305 24.56 -8.34 10.17
N ALA A 306 24.91 -7.85 8.97
CA ALA A 306 23.98 -7.12 8.11
C ALA A 306 22.80 -8.01 7.68
N LEU A 307 23.04 -9.28 7.34
CA LEU A 307 21.99 -10.29 7.08
C LEU A 307 21.03 -10.41 8.27
N ASN A 308 21.57 -10.54 9.48
CA ASN A 308 20.76 -10.64 10.69
C ASN A 308 20.00 -9.33 10.96
N GLN A 309 20.59 -8.16 10.75
CA GLN A 309 19.93 -6.87 10.95
C GLN A 309 18.80 -6.60 9.93
N TYR A 310 18.99 -6.96 8.65
CA TYR A 310 17.94 -6.84 7.62
C TYR A 310 16.82 -7.88 7.75
N THR A 311 17.12 -9.03 8.35
CA THR A 311 16.16 -10.10 8.64
C THR A 311 15.43 -9.84 9.97
N ALA A 312 16.10 -9.22 10.94
CA ALA A 312 15.59 -8.92 12.28
C ALA A 312 14.84 -7.58 12.39
N ALA A 313 14.88 -6.71 11.37
CA ALA A 313 13.92 -5.62 11.25
C ALA A 313 12.51 -6.23 11.21
N LEU A 314 11.85 -6.23 12.38
CA LEU A 314 10.56 -6.87 12.61
C LEU A 314 9.57 -6.40 11.54
N PHE A 315 8.68 -7.30 11.13
CA PHE A 315 7.62 -7.00 10.15
C PHE A 315 6.90 -5.66 10.45
N ILE A 316 6.78 -5.32 11.73
CA ILE A 316 6.17 -4.10 12.25
C ILE A 316 6.94 -2.82 11.84
N ASP A 317 8.27 -2.81 11.89
CA ASP A 317 9.07 -1.58 11.68
C ASP A 317 9.14 -1.14 10.22
N ARG A 318 8.70 -2.00 9.29
CA ARG A 318 8.67 -1.70 7.86
C ARG A 318 7.54 -0.78 7.46
N TRP A 319 6.50 -0.68 8.28
CA TRP A 319 5.31 0.12 7.98
C TRP A 319 5.52 1.54 8.49
N VAL A 320 5.53 2.54 7.62
CA VAL A 320 5.61 3.94 8.03
C VAL A 320 4.44 4.28 8.97
N GLY A 321 4.73 4.89 10.11
CA GLY A 321 3.69 5.18 11.10
C GLY A 321 4.07 6.18 12.17
N ILE A 322 3.85 5.82 13.44
CA ILE A 322 3.90 6.76 14.57
C ILE A 322 5.27 7.42 14.76
N GLU A 323 6.36 6.74 14.38
CA GLU A 323 7.72 7.29 14.42
C GLU A 323 7.85 8.60 13.65
N GLY A 324 7.12 8.74 12.53
CA GLY A 324 7.10 9.97 11.76
C GLY A 324 6.51 11.12 12.57
N VAL A 325 5.42 10.87 13.30
CA VAL A 325 4.79 11.88 14.17
C VAL A 325 5.72 12.22 15.33
N MET A 326 6.31 11.21 15.97
CA MET A 326 7.27 11.39 17.08
C MET A 326 8.43 12.29 16.65
N SER A 327 8.96 12.11 15.43
CA SER A 327 10.04 12.96 14.90
C SER A 327 9.69 14.43 14.67
N VAL A 328 8.41 14.78 14.65
CA VAL A 328 7.92 16.13 14.31
C VAL A 328 7.49 16.90 15.56
N ILE A 329 6.85 16.26 16.53
CA ILE A 329 6.14 16.97 17.61
C ILE A 329 7.02 17.79 18.56
N ASP A 330 8.26 17.35 18.81
CA ASP A 330 9.22 18.01 19.70
C ASP A 330 10.18 18.92 18.91
N LYS A 331 9.89 19.17 17.63
CA LYS A 331 10.73 20.04 16.81
C LYS A 331 10.43 21.52 17.13
N PRO A 332 11.43 22.34 17.50
CA PRO A 332 11.20 23.75 17.83
C PRO A 332 10.71 24.62 16.66
N GLU A 333 11.04 24.21 15.43
CA GLU A 333 10.89 25.02 14.20
C GLU A 333 9.62 24.69 13.40
N LEU A 334 8.58 24.11 14.03
CA LEU A 334 7.31 23.86 13.35
C LEU A 334 6.70 25.17 12.84
N GLY A 335 6.11 25.13 11.65
CA GLY A 335 5.53 26.32 11.02
C GLY A 335 5.19 26.12 9.54
N SER A 336 4.49 27.11 8.98
CA SER A 336 4.11 27.12 7.57
C SER A 336 5.31 27.11 6.63
N GLU A 337 6.38 27.82 7.00
CA GLU A 337 7.61 27.87 6.20
C GLU A 337 8.25 26.48 6.05
N LEU A 338 8.36 25.73 7.15
CA LEU A 338 8.88 24.36 7.14
C LEU A 338 8.03 23.44 6.24
N PHE A 339 6.71 23.58 6.30
CA PHE A 339 5.78 22.85 5.44
C PHE A 339 5.94 23.20 3.96
N GLU A 340 6.08 24.49 3.63
CA GLU A 340 6.28 24.96 2.25
C GLU A 340 7.61 24.48 1.66
N GLN A 341 8.69 24.55 2.43
CA GLN A 341 10.00 24.03 2.02
C GLN A 341 9.94 22.51 1.77
N ALA A 342 9.29 21.76 2.67
CA ALA A 342 9.10 20.32 2.48
C ALA A 342 8.22 19.99 1.26
N LEU A 343 7.17 20.80 1.01
CA LEU A 343 6.31 20.67 -0.16
C LEU A 343 7.06 20.97 -1.47
N ALA A 344 7.99 21.92 -1.42
CA ALA A 344 8.83 22.32 -2.55
C ALA A 344 9.95 21.31 -2.89
N GLU A 345 10.18 20.28 -2.07
CA GLU A 345 11.19 19.25 -2.34
C GLU A 345 11.05 18.66 -3.74
N ARG A 346 12.19 18.47 -4.42
CA ARG A 346 12.31 17.85 -5.75
C ARG A 346 13.23 16.65 -5.68
N PHE A 347 13.02 15.70 -6.58
CA PHE A 347 13.88 14.54 -6.68
C PHE A 347 15.28 15.00 -7.13
N ASP A 348 16.27 14.70 -6.29
CA ASP A 348 17.69 14.84 -6.57
C ASP A 348 18.38 13.55 -6.09
N PRO A 349 19.04 12.79 -6.97
CA PRO A 349 19.71 11.55 -6.59
C PRO A 349 21.00 11.76 -5.78
N THR A 350 21.51 12.99 -5.68
CA THR A 350 22.80 13.30 -5.03
C THR A 350 22.65 13.90 -3.64
N VAL A 351 21.41 14.18 -3.22
CA VAL A 351 21.11 14.90 -1.98
C VAL A 351 20.26 14.03 -1.06
N THR A 352 20.55 14.09 0.23
CA THR A 352 19.74 13.48 1.29
C THR A 352 18.35 14.14 1.33
N SER A 353 17.30 13.34 1.56
CA SER A 353 15.92 13.86 1.54
C SER A 353 15.70 14.96 2.58
N PHE A 354 14.73 15.85 2.34
CA PHE A 354 14.36 16.92 3.26
C PHE A 354 14.02 16.36 4.65
N TYR A 355 13.26 15.27 4.71
CA TYR A 355 12.90 14.64 5.98
C TYR A 355 14.12 14.07 6.70
N ASP A 356 14.96 13.31 5.98
CA ASP A 356 16.20 12.72 6.51
C ASP A 356 17.18 13.79 7.01
N LYS A 357 17.20 14.98 6.39
CA LYS A 357 18.11 16.07 6.78
C LYS A 357 17.61 16.87 7.98
N ASN A 358 16.29 17.09 8.07
CA ASN A 358 15.73 18.07 9.00
C ASN A 358 15.10 17.45 10.24
N PHE A 359 14.68 16.19 10.21
CA PHE A 359 13.89 15.61 11.32
C PHE A 359 14.55 14.42 11.99
N ILE A 360 15.45 13.71 11.32
CA ILE A 360 16.03 12.48 11.86
C ILE A 360 17.54 12.42 11.61
N ASN A 361 18.25 11.68 12.46
CA ASN A 361 19.62 11.27 12.15
C ASN A 361 19.58 10.05 11.25
N SER A 362 19.48 10.28 9.93
CA SER A 362 19.36 9.19 8.96
C SER A 362 20.64 8.36 8.89
N TYR A 363 20.49 7.03 8.85
CA TYR A 363 21.59 6.11 8.54
C TYR A 363 21.98 6.14 7.06
N HIS A 364 21.22 6.86 6.22
CA HIS A 364 21.41 6.92 4.79
C HIS A 364 22.08 8.23 4.39
N SER A 365 23.23 8.13 3.71
CA SER A 365 23.80 9.23 2.95
C SER A 365 23.68 8.91 1.46
N ASN A 366 22.91 9.70 0.72
CA ASN A 366 22.77 9.57 -0.74
C ASN A 366 23.81 10.39 -1.50
N THR A 367 24.86 10.87 -0.81
CA THR A 367 25.93 11.68 -1.42
C THR A 367 27.03 10.84 -2.08
N GLY A 368 26.88 9.51 -2.13
CA GLY A 368 27.85 8.58 -2.71
C GLY A 368 27.62 8.36 -4.21
N GLU A 369 28.68 8.00 -4.94
CA GLU A 369 28.61 7.67 -6.38
C GLU A 369 28.14 6.23 -6.66
N ASP A 370 27.74 5.47 -5.64
CA ASP A 370 27.39 4.05 -5.75
C ASP A 370 25.98 3.78 -6.33
N GLY A 371 25.26 4.85 -6.71
CA GLY A 371 23.94 4.78 -7.31
C GLY A 371 22.81 4.35 -6.37
N ARG A 372 23.08 4.23 -5.06
CA ARG A 372 22.06 3.92 -4.03
C ARG A 372 21.31 5.19 -3.67
N HIS A 373 20.00 5.06 -3.49
CA HIS A 373 19.13 6.16 -3.07
C HIS A 373 18.09 5.66 -2.08
N PHE A 374 18.43 5.75 -0.80
CA PHE A 374 17.54 5.37 0.29
C PHE A 374 16.93 6.61 0.94
N ILE A 375 15.66 6.50 1.28
CA ILE A 375 14.89 7.59 1.88
C ILE A 375 14.10 7.05 3.07
N SER A 376 14.06 7.84 4.14
CA SER A 376 13.06 7.66 5.19
C SER A 376 11.80 8.44 4.86
N LEU A 377 10.66 7.97 5.34
CA LEU A 377 9.36 8.59 5.05
C LEU A 377 8.65 8.93 6.36
N PRO A 378 8.17 10.17 6.54
CA PRO A 378 7.40 10.54 7.73
C PRO A 378 5.97 10.01 7.69
N GLY A 379 5.42 9.75 6.49
CA GLY A 379 4.01 9.48 6.30
C GLY A 379 3.18 10.77 6.32
N TYR A 380 1.97 10.72 5.73
CA TYR A 380 1.19 11.94 5.53
C TYR A 380 0.69 12.59 6.82
N ILE A 381 0.42 11.83 7.89
CA ILE A 381 -0.03 12.41 9.17
C ILE A 381 1.05 13.32 9.75
N ALA A 382 2.28 12.83 9.81
CA ALA A 382 3.43 13.60 10.28
C ALA A 382 3.71 14.79 9.36
N PHE A 383 3.75 14.57 8.04
CA PHE A 383 3.97 15.63 7.05
C PHE A 383 2.93 16.76 7.16
N LEU A 384 1.65 16.42 7.30
CA LEU A 384 0.56 17.39 7.44
C LEU A 384 0.56 18.09 8.82
N PHE A 385 1.35 17.62 9.78
CA PHE A 385 1.53 18.26 11.07
C PHE A 385 2.77 19.18 11.14
N TYR A 386 3.55 19.33 10.06
CA TYR A 386 4.66 20.29 10.03
C TYR A 386 4.27 21.73 10.40
N PRO A 387 3.06 22.23 10.09
CA PRO A 387 2.61 23.53 10.58
C PRO A 387 2.32 23.62 12.09
N GLY A 388 2.33 22.50 12.83
CA GLY A 388 2.03 22.44 14.27
C GLY A 388 0.56 22.65 14.64
N SER A 389 -0.38 22.62 13.68
CA SER A 389 -1.80 22.91 13.90
C SER A 389 -2.68 21.67 13.75
N TYR A 390 -3.39 21.31 14.83
CA TYR A 390 -4.40 20.24 14.81
C TYR A 390 -5.56 20.53 13.86
N LEU A 391 -6.00 21.79 13.76
CA LEU A 391 -7.09 22.17 12.85
C LEU A 391 -6.67 21.98 11.39
N PHE A 392 -5.45 22.41 11.04
CA PHE A 392 -4.90 22.21 9.70
C PHE A 392 -4.77 20.72 9.39
N LEU A 393 -4.20 19.93 10.31
CA LEU A 393 -4.07 18.49 10.17
C LEU A 393 -5.44 17.83 9.91
N PHE A 394 -6.44 18.13 10.74
CA PHE A 394 -7.78 17.59 10.61
C PHE A 394 -8.38 17.89 9.23
N ALA A 395 -8.33 19.15 8.80
CA ALA A 395 -8.88 19.58 7.52
C ALA A 395 -8.14 18.94 6.34
N ALA A 396 -6.80 18.91 6.38
CA ALA A 396 -5.99 18.34 5.31
C ALA A 396 -6.19 16.82 5.20
N VAL A 397 -6.23 16.09 6.32
CA VAL A 397 -6.52 14.64 6.33
C VAL A 397 -7.92 14.37 5.77
N ALA A 398 -8.91 15.20 6.12
CA ALA A 398 -10.26 15.09 5.58
C ALA A 398 -10.27 15.28 4.05
N VAL A 399 -9.57 16.29 3.52
CA VAL A 399 -9.45 16.53 2.07
C VAL A 399 -8.80 15.35 1.36
N PHE A 400 -7.70 14.80 1.90
CA PHE A 400 -7.03 13.61 1.35
C PHE A 400 -7.99 12.41 1.31
N SER A 401 -8.76 12.19 2.38
CA SER A 401 -9.73 11.10 2.46
C SER A 401 -10.89 11.27 1.47
N ILE A 402 -11.40 12.49 1.27
CA ILE A 402 -12.44 12.79 0.28
C ILE A 402 -11.91 12.53 -1.13
N PHE A 403 -10.69 12.99 -1.42
CA PHE A 403 -10.05 12.79 -2.71
C PHE A 403 -9.87 11.30 -3.03
N ALA A 404 -9.38 10.50 -2.09
CA ALA A 404 -9.21 9.07 -2.27
C ALA A 404 -10.54 8.35 -2.53
N ALA A 405 -11.58 8.69 -1.76
CA ALA A 405 -12.92 8.15 -1.95
C ALA A 405 -13.51 8.52 -3.32
N ALA A 406 -13.30 9.75 -3.78
CA ALA A 406 -13.72 10.20 -5.10
C ALA A 406 -13.01 9.40 -6.22
N LEU A 407 -11.70 9.16 -6.09
CA LEU A 407 -10.94 8.38 -7.07
C LEU A 407 -11.42 6.93 -7.15
N GLU A 408 -11.72 6.31 -6.01
CA GLU A 408 -12.28 4.95 -5.98
C GLU A 408 -13.68 4.91 -6.60
N TYR A 409 -14.53 5.89 -6.32
CA TYR A 409 -15.85 6.03 -6.96
C TYR A 409 -15.72 6.18 -8.48
N LEU A 410 -14.81 7.03 -8.97
CA LEU A 410 -14.55 7.20 -10.40
C LEU A 410 -14.04 5.90 -11.03
N THR A 411 -13.14 5.18 -10.34
CA THR A 411 -12.67 3.86 -10.77
C THR A 411 -13.86 2.89 -10.91
N TYR A 412 -14.72 2.83 -9.90
CA TYR A 412 -15.91 1.99 -9.96
C TYR A 412 -16.85 2.36 -11.11
N ARG A 413 -17.08 3.66 -11.33
CA ARG A 413 -18.01 4.17 -12.33
C ARG A 413 -17.53 3.96 -13.77
N PHE A 414 -16.25 4.20 -14.03
CA PHE A 414 -15.68 4.22 -15.38
C PHE A 414 -14.94 2.92 -15.74
N ALA A 415 -14.46 2.16 -14.77
CA ALA A 415 -13.73 0.92 -14.99
C ALA A 415 -14.63 -0.33 -14.86
N GLY A 416 -15.83 -0.25 -15.46
CA GLY A 416 -16.73 -1.40 -15.60
C GLY A 416 -17.25 -1.98 -14.27
N ARG A 417 -17.29 -1.22 -13.17
CA ARG A 417 -17.67 -1.72 -11.84
C ARG A 417 -16.81 -2.90 -11.37
N ASN A 418 -15.55 -2.95 -11.83
CA ASN A 418 -14.62 -4.01 -11.46
C ASN A 418 -14.11 -3.83 -10.02
N MET A 419 -14.69 -4.59 -9.09
CA MET A 419 -14.32 -4.56 -7.66
C MET A 419 -12.85 -4.92 -7.41
N VAL A 420 -12.28 -5.81 -8.21
CA VAL A 420 -10.85 -6.21 -8.09
C VAL A 420 -9.95 -5.02 -8.42
N LEU A 421 -10.30 -4.28 -9.48
CA LEU A 421 -9.56 -3.08 -9.87
C LEU A 421 -9.77 -1.93 -8.88
N CYS A 422 -10.99 -1.75 -8.35
CA CYS A 422 -11.24 -0.79 -7.28
C CYS A 422 -10.35 -1.07 -6.05
N ALA A 423 -10.27 -2.33 -5.62
CA ALA A 423 -9.41 -2.72 -4.50
C ALA A 423 -7.94 -2.39 -4.77
N LEU A 424 -7.43 -2.69 -5.97
CA LEU A 424 -6.06 -2.35 -6.36
C LEU A 424 -5.80 -0.84 -6.31
N ILE A 425 -6.66 -0.03 -6.95
CA ILE A 425 -6.46 1.43 -6.98
C ILE A 425 -6.55 2.03 -5.58
N ALA A 426 -7.52 1.58 -4.77
CA ALA A 426 -7.66 2.01 -3.38
C ALA A 426 -6.42 1.69 -2.54
N GLN A 427 -5.85 0.48 -2.72
CA GLN A 427 -4.61 0.09 -2.05
C GLN A 427 -3.45 0.97 -2.48
N VAL A 428 -3.28 1.24 -3.78
CA VAL A 428 -2.21 2.11 -4.31
C VAL A 428 -2.30 3.51 -3.71
N VAL A 429 -3.51 4.08 -3.60
CA VAL A 429 -3.74 5.39 -2.98
C VAL A 429 -3.42 5.37 -1.49
N ALA A 430 -3.94 4.38 -0.75
CA ALA A 430 -3.68 4.24 0.69
C ALA A 430 -2.18 4.05 0.98
N TYR A 431 -1.48 3.28 0.15
CA TYR A 431 -0.03 3.12 0.26
C TYR A 431 0.73 4.42 -0.04
N ARG A 432 0.30 5.21 -1.05
CA ARG A 432 0.89 6.53 -1.30
C ARG A 432 0.73 7.47 -0.11
N PHE A 433 -0.43 7.46 0.55
CA PHE A 433 -0.68 8.32 1.72
C PHE A 433 0.17 7.90 2.91
N THR A 434 0.17 6.62 3.25
CA THR A 434 1.00 6.12 4.37
C THR A 434 2.50 6.28 4.12
N SER A 435 2.94 6.24 2.84
CA SER A 435 4.33 6.47 2.42
C SER A 435 4.58 7.89 1.89
N PHE A 436 3.80 8.88 2.33
CA PHE A 436 3.92 10.27 1.88
C PHE A 436 5.05 11.02 2.60
N GLY A 437 5.47 12.16 2.05
CA GLY A 437 6.42 13.08 2.68
C GLY A 437 7.77 13.19 1.98
N TYR A 438 8.04 12.36 0.97
CA TYR A 438 9.15 12.55 0.04
C TYR A 438 8.63 12.99 -1.33
N VAL A 439 9.22 14.08 -1.84
CA VAL A 439 8.88 14.74 -3.11
C VAL A 439 7.36 14.83 -3.30
N PRO A 440 6.65 15.45 -2.34
CA PRO A 440 5.20 15.36 -2.23
C PRO A 440 4.48 15.89 -3.48
N MET A 441 4.99 16.96 -4.09
CA MET A 441 4.40 17.54 -5.30
C MET A 441 4.44 16.60 -6.50
N GLN A 442 5.37 15.65 -6.59
CA GLN A 442 5.37 14.67 -7.70
C GLN A 442 4.27 13.62 -7.61
N SER A 443 3.41 13.65 -6.58
CA SER A 443 2.24 12.75 -6.47
C SER A 443 1.28 12.88 -7.65
N TYR A 444 1.27 14.01 -8.36
CA TYR A 444 0.48 14.16 -9.59
C TYR A 444 0.84 13.10 -10.64
N LYS A 445 2.09 12.60 -10.66
CA LYS A 445 2.50 11.53 -11.59
C LYS A 445 1.71 10.27 -11.31
N LEU A 446 1.65 9.82 -10.05
CA LEU A 446 0.89 8.63 -9.67
C LEU A 446 -0.60 8.80 -9.94
N PHE A 447 -1.20 9.89 -9.46
CA PHE A 447 -2.65 10.11 -9.61
C PHE A 447 -3.05 10.34 -11.07
N GLY A 448 -2.20 11.04 -11.84
CA GLY A 448 -2.36 11.20 -13.29
C GLY A 448 -2.27 9.86 -14.02
N THR A 449 -1.34 8.98 -13.64
CA THR A 449 -1.24 7.62 -14.20
C THR A 449 -2.44 6.76 -13.84
N ILE A 450 -3.00 6.87 -12.63
CA ILE A 450 -4.26 6.19 -12.26
C ILE A 450 -5.41 6.69 -13.16
N ALA A 451 -5.58 8.00 -13.29
CA ALA A 451 -6.61 8.58 -14.16
C ALA A 451 -6.44 8.14 -15.63
N LEU A 452 -5.20 8.13 -16.14
CA LEU A 452 -4.89 7.64 -17.49
C LEU A 452 -5.21 6.15 -17.64
N THR A 453 -4.91 5.32 -16.63
CA THR A 453 -5.24 3.88 -16.64
C THR A 453 -6.74 3.67 -16.75
N ILE A 454 -7.54 4.39 -15.96
CA ILE A 454 -9.00 4.32 -16.01
C ILE A 454 -9.52 4.78 -17.38
N LEU A 455 -8.99 5.89 -17.91
CA LEU A 455 -9.36 6.41 -19.22
C LEU A 455 -9.03 5.42 -20.34
N MET A 456 -7.82 4.83 -20.32
CA MET A 456 -7.38 3.83 -21.31
C MET A 456 -8.32 2.62 -21.31
N LEU A 457 -8.66 2.08 -20.13
CA LEU A 457 -9.59 0.95 -20.03
C LEU A 457 -10.99 1.32 -20.53
N TYR A 458 -11.49 2.51 -20.17
CA TYR A 458 -12.80 2.99 -20.62
C TYR A 458 -12.86 3.16 -22.15
N VAL A 459 -11.86 3.81 -22.74
CA VAL A 459 -11.78 4.01 -24.20
C VAL A 459 -11.63 2.66 -24.92
N ALA A 460 -10.76 1.78 -24.43
CA ALA A 460 -10.58 0.45 -25.01
C ALA A 460 -11.87 -0.37 -24.98
N ASP A 461 -12.65 -0.30 -23.90
CA ASP A 461 -13.97 -0.93 -23.83
C ASP A 461 -14.95 -0.38 -24.87
N LYS A 462 -15.02 0.94 -25.04
CA LYS A 462 -15.92 1.55 -26.04
C LYS A 462 -15.52 1.18 -27.46
N LEU A 463 -14.23 1.20 -27.79
CA LEU A 463 -13.74 0.79 -29.10
C LEU A 463 -14.01 -0.69 -29.38
N CYS A 464 -13.74 -1.57 -28.43
CA CYS A 464 -14.05 -2.99 -28.56
C CYS A 464 -15.55 -3.24 -28.69
N GLY A 465 -16.38 -2.46 -27.99
CA GLY A 465 -17.84 -2.52 -28.08
C GLY A 465 -18.36 -2.18 -29.47
N LEU A 466 -17.68 -1.31 -30.22
CA LEU A 466 -18.02 -1.02 -31.63
C LEU A 466 -17.64 -2.20 -32.54
N LEU A 467 -16.49 -2.83 -32.31
CA LEU A 467 -15.97 -3.91 -33.14
C LEU A 467 -16.68 -5.26 -32.91
N PHE A 468 -17.04 -5.57 -31.67
CA PHE A 468 -17.54 -6.90 -31.26
C PHE A 468 -19.03 -6.92 -30.88
N ARG A 469 -19.78 -5.88 -31.26
CA ARG A 469 -21.20 -5.63 -30.92
C ARG A 469 -22.17 -6.78 -31.28
N ARG A 470 -21.76 -7.74 -32.11
CA ARG A 470 -22.57 -8.89 -32.56
C ARG A 470 -22.35 -10.20 -31.79
N THR A 471 -21.41 -10.26 -30.85
CA THR A 471 -20.97 -11.53 -30.22
C THR A 471 -21.57 -11.81 -28.82
N VAL A 472 -22.38 -10.90 -28.28
CA VAL A 472 -22.87 -10.95 -26.89
C VAL A 472 -24.42 -10.93 -26.80
N ALA A 473 -25.10 -11.14 -27.93
CA ALA A 473 -26.55 -11.31 -27.96
C ALA A 473 -26.93 -12.78 -27.78
#